data_AF-A0A538AWA5-F1
#
_entry.id   AF-A0A538AWA5-F1
#
_cell.length_a   1.000
_cell.length_b   1.000
_cell.length_c   1.000
_cell.angle_alpha   90.00
_cell.angle_beta   90.00
_cell.angle_gamma   90.00
#
_symmetry.space_group_name_H-M   'P 1'
#
loop_
_entity.id
_entity.type
_entity.pdbx_description
1 polymer ?
#
loop_
_entity_poly.entity_id
_entity_poly.type
_entity_poly.pdbx_seq_one_letter_code
_entity_poly.pdbx_strand_id
1 'polypeptide(L)'
;IRQSPDAGTKFQEGAAVTLTVSKGPPPVEVPTLVGQPLADAKAALRAVGLKAKEKKEFSTDVPRGHVISTDPPAGTRLPRGSEVTLVVSKGPKTFAMPNVVGMSRESAQALLENLGLVVHVVPIPGTQGDQVVYQDPKAGRTVQQGQTVTIYVTGNQ
;
A
#
# COMPACT_ATOMS: atom_id res chain seq x y z
N ILE A 1 42.69 -25.10 45.36
CA ILE A 1 42.23 -26.48 45.12
C ILE A 1 40.71 -26.44 45.00
N ARG A 2 40.18 -26.94 43.86
CA ARG A 2 38.83 -27.40 43.45
C ARG A 2 37.50 -26.84 44.02
N GLN A 3 36.51 -26.89 43.11
CA GLN A 3 35.12 -26.40 43.06
C GLN A 3 34.04 -27.19 43.85
N SER A 4 32.89 -26.50 44.00
CA SER A 4 31.47 -26.96 44.10
C SER A 4 30.96 -27.56 45.43
N PRO A 5 29.68 -27.27 45.81
CA PRO A 5 28.53 -28.08 45.34
C PRO A 5 27.26 -27.30 44.92
N ASP A 6 26.32 -28.05 44.30
CA ASP A 6 25.04 -27.67 43.68
C ASP A 6 23.86 -27.39 44.63
N ALA A 7 22.85 -26.74 44.02
CA ALA A 7 21.41 -26.68 44.31
C ALA A 7 20.87 -25.67 45.35
N GLY A 8 20.40 -24.54 44.82
CA GLY A 8 18.99 -24.18 44.99
C GLY A 8 18.68 -22.90 45.77
N THR A 9 18.78 -21.72 45.15
CA THR A 9 17.89 -20.58 45.48
C THR A 9 17.84 -19.57 44.34
N LYS A 10 16.64 -19.08 44.03
CA LYS A 10 16.33 -18.16 42.92
C LYS A 10 16.89 -16.75 43.16
N PHE A 11 17.50 -16.21 42.10
CA PHE A 11 17.51 -14.82 41.63
C PHE A 11 17.32 -13.67 42.64
N GLN A 12 18.42 -12.97 42.90
CA GLN A 12 18.48 -11.52 43.03
C GLN A 12 19.81 -11.06 42.37
N GLU A 13 19.92 -11.12 41.04
CA GLU A 13 20.97 -10.37 40.32
C GLU A 13 20.52 -8.89 40.25
N GLY A 14 21.34 -7.89 40.50
CA GLY A 14 22.79 -7.85 40.61
C GLY A 14 23.22 -6.38 40.56
N ALA A 15 24.38 -6.10 41.13
CA ALA A 15 24.98 -4.78 41.30
C ALA A 15 24.82 -3.84 40.09
N ALA A 16 24.61 -2.54 40.37
CA ALA A 16 24.60 -1.49 39.36
C ALA A 16 26.01 -1.32 38.77
N VAL A 17 26.33 -2.14 37.75
CA VAL A 17 27.47 -1.96 36.88
C VAL A 17 27.24 -0.66 36.12
N THR A 18 28.05 0.36 36.39
CA THR A 18 28.03 1.63 35.65
C THR A 18 28.64 1.39 34.28
N LEU A 19 27.84 0.84 33.36
CA LEU A 19 28.22 0.67 31.98
C LEU A 19 28.15 2.05 31.31
N THR A 20 29.29 2.73 31.20
CA THR A 20 29.44 3.92 30.36
C THR A 20 29.32 3.50 28.90
N VAL A 21 28.08 3.28 28.44
CA VAL A 21 27.80 3.19 27.01
C VAL A 21 27.78 4.63 26.51
N SER A 22 28.82 5.01 25.77
CA SER A 22 28.76 6.18 24.90
C SER A 22 27.48 6.08 24.09
N LYS A 23 26.45 6.89 24.40
CA LYS A 23 25.11 6.81 23.78
C LYS A 23 25.09 7.20 22.29
N GLY A 24 26.25 7.26 21.64
CA GLY A 24 26.42 7.78 20.30
C GLY A 24 25.96 9.24 20.18
N PRO A 25 25.96 9.79 18.96
CA PRO A 25 25.30 11.06 18.67
C PRO A 25 23.82 11.02 19.08
N PRO A 26 23.20 12.16 19.41
CA PRO A 26 21.79 12.20 19.79
C PRO A 26 20.91 11.58 18.69
N PRO A 27 19.88 10.78 19.06
CA PRO A 27 18.92 10.25 18.11
C PRO A 27 18.25 11.38 17.32
N VAL A 28 17.87 11.07 16.09
CA VAL A 28 17.15 11.97 15.18
C VAL A 28 15.71 11.50 15.03
N GLU A 29 14.79 12.43 14.85
CA GLU A 29 13.37 12.12 14.66
C GLU A 29 13.06 11.91 13.18
N VAL A 30 12.21 10.92 12.90
CA VAL A 30 11.68 10.71 11.55
C VAL A 30 10.74 11.86 11.21
N PRO A 31 11.01 12.65 10.15
CA PRO A 31 10.13 13.74 9.74
C PRO A 31 8.79 13.24 9.19
N THR A 32 7.81 14.13 9.08
CA THR A 32 6.51 13.82 8.48
C THR A 32 6.62 13.83 6.95
N LEU A 33 6.66 12.63 6.35
CA LEU A 33 6.89 12.44 4.91
C LEU A 33 5.66 11.96 4.15
N VAL A 34 4.59 11.59 4.85
CA VAL A 34 3.36 11.09 4.26
C VAL A 34 2.74 12.16 3.36
N GLY A 35 2.33 11.76 2.16
CA GLY A 35 1.79 12.66 1.14
C GLY A 35 2.84 13.48 0.38
N GLN A 36 4.12 13.40 0.73
CA GLN A 36 5.17 14.09 -0.03
C GLN A 36 5.63 13.27 -1.24
N PRO A 37 6.14 13.94 -2.30
CA PRO A 37 6.87 13.28 -3.37
C PRO A 37 8.08 12.50 -2.83
N LEU A 38 8.37 11.35 -3.44
CA LEU A 38 9.51 10.50 -3.05
C LEU A 38 10.85 11.25 -3.03
N ALA A 39 11.05 12.19 -3.95
CA ALA A 39 12.27 12.98 -4.01
C ALA A 39 12.46 13.83 -2.74
N ASP A 40 11.41 14.53 -2.32
CA ASP A 40 11.42 15.39 -1.14
C ASP A 40 11.54 14.56 0.14
N ALA A 41 10.83 13.42 0.21
CA ALA A 41 10.91 12.51 1.35
C ALA A 41 12.35 11.96 1.55
N LYS A 42 13.03 11.59 0.47
CA LYS A 42 14.43 11.17 0.53
C LYS A 42 15.36 12.31 0.95
N ALA A 43 15.12 13.52 0.46
CA ALA A 43 15.92 14.69 0.83
C ALA A 43 15.78 15.01 2.32
N ALA A 44 14.56 14.98 2.84
CA ALA A 44 14.27 15.19 4.25
C ALA A 44 14.93 14.13 5.16
N LEU A 45 14.87 12.83 4.80
CA LEU A 45 15.57 11.78 5.55
C LEU A 45 17.09 11.99 5.53
N ARG A 46 17.66 12.33 4.39
CA ARG A 46 19.10 12.59 4.27
C ARG A 46 19.53 13.80 5.09
N ALA A 47 18.70 14.85 5.15
CA ALA A 47 18.97 16.06 5.94
C ALA A 47 19.08 15.76 7.45
N VAL A 48 18.29 14.81 7.96
CA VAL A 48 18.38 14.35 9.35
C VAL A 48 19.41 13.23 9.56
N GLY A 49 20.09 12.79 8.50
CA GLY A 49 21.10 11.72 8.57
C GLY A 49 20.50 10.31 8.67
N LEU A 50 19.28 10.11 8.19
CA LEU A 50 18.62 8.81 8.07
C LEU A 50 18.76 8.26 6.64
N LYS A 51 18.70 6.94 6.52
CA LYS A 51 18.70 6.23 5.23
C LYS A 51 17.27 5.97 4.78
N ALA A 52 17.01 6.16 3.50
CA ALA A 52 15.72 5.86 2.90
C ALA A 52 15.76 4.50 2.20
N LYS A 53 14.79 3.64 2.51
CA LYS A 53 14.50 2.42 1.77
C LYS A 53 13.15 2.54 1.09
N GLU A 54 13.05 2.09 -0.14
CA GLU A 54 11.81 2.19 -0.90
C GLU A 54 11.07 0.87 -0.91
N LYS A 55 9.78 0.91 -0.55
CA LYS A 55 8.82 -0.14 -0.79
C LYS A 55 7.70 0.44 -1.65
N LYS A 56 7.29 -0.24 -2.72
CA LYS A 56 6.24 0.26 -3.62
C LYS A 56 4.95 -0.50 -3.39
N GLU A 57 3.84 0.21 -3.26
CA GLU A 57 2.51 -0.37 -2.99
C GLU A 57 1.45 0.31 -3.87
N PHE A 58 0.40 -0.42 -4.25
CA PHE A 58 -0.70 0.17 -5.01
C PHE A 58 -1.64 0.91 -4.06
N SER A 59 -2.05 2.13 -4.44
CA SER A 59 -2.99 2.93 -3.66
C SER A 59 -3.87 3.73 -4.61
N THR A 60 -5.18 3.68 -4.36
CA THR A 60 -6.20 4.47 -5.06
C THR A 60 -6.24 5.92 -4.58
N ASP A 61 -5.84 6.16 -3.34
CA ASP A 61 -5.97 7.44 -2.63
C ASP A 61 -4.72 8.31 -2.74
N VAL A 62 -3.53 7.69 -2.81
CA VAL A 62 -2.25 8.39 -2.86
C VAL A 62 -1.75 8.45 -4.30
N PRO A 63 -1.44 9.64 -4.86
CA PRO A 63 -0.95 9.76 -6.21
C PRO A 63 0.35 8.98 -6.42
N ARG A 64 0.55 8.46 -7.63
CA ARG A 64 1.78 7.73 -8.00
C ARG A 64 3.01 8.58 -7.67
N GLY A 65 4.00 7.96 -7.03
CA GLY A 65 5.27 8.60 -6.66
C GLY A 65 5.25 9.37 -5.34
N HIS A 66 4.12 9.39 -4.63
CA HIS A 66 4.01 9.99 -3.30
C HIS A 66 4.11 8.92 -2.21
N VAL A 67 4.56 9.33 -1.03
CA VAL A 67 4.69 8.44 0.13
C VAL A 67 3.32 8.18 0.75
N ILE A 68 2.92 6.91 0.81
CA ILE A 68 1.72 6.41 1.50
C ILE A 68 1.96 6.42 3.01
N SER A 69 3.09 5.86 3.45
CA SER A 69 3.45 5.73 4.86
C SER A 69 4.95 5.55 5.02
N THR A 70 5.44 5.70 6.25
CA THR A 70 6.81 5.39 6.61
C THR A 70 6.84 4.37 7.74
N ASP A 71 7.81 3.48 7.70
CA ASP A 71 8.10 2.53 8.77
C ASP A 71 9.59 2.65 9.15
N PRO A 72 9.94 3.13 10.35
CA PRO A 72 9.04 3.59 11.43
C PRO A 72 8.21 4.85 11.08
N PRO A 73 7.10 5.12 11.81
CA PRO A 73 6.26 6.29 11.56
C PRO A 73 6.96 7.61 11.94
N ALA A 74 6.44 8.72 11.42
CA ALA A 74 6.90 10.06 11.77
C ALA A 74 6.89 10.30 13.29
N GLY A 75 7.88 11.05 13.78
CA GLY A 75 8.11 11.29 15.21
C GLY A 75 8.91 10.19 15.93
N THR A 76 9.16 9.05 15.27
CA THR A 76 10.00 7.99 15.87
C THR A 76 11.44 8.48 16.00
N ARG A 77 12.06 8.29 17.17
CA ARG A 77 13.48 8.59 17.40
C ARG A 77 14.35 7.42 17.00
N LEU A 78 15.25 7.64 16.05
CA LEU A 78 16.18 6.64 15.55
C LEU A 78 17.63 7.11 15.67
N PRO A 79 18.58 6.20 15.89
CA PRO A 79 20.00 6.50 15.72
C PRO A 79 20.29 7.08 14.33
N ARG A 80 21.30 7.95 14.23
CA ARG A 80 21.77 8.42 12.92
C ARG A 80 22.24 7.23 12.08
N GLY A 81 21.91 7.26 10.79
CA GLY A 81 22.22 6.19 9.84
C GLY A 81 21.23 5.02 9.85
N SER A 82 20.20 5.05 10.72
CA SER A 82 19.10 4.10 10.68
C SER A 82 18.32 4.18 9.37
N GLU A 83 17.73 3.05 9.00
CA GLU A 83 16.93 2.89 7.78
C GLU A 83 15.45 3.14 8.08
N VAL A 84 14.81 3.96 7.25
CA VAL A 84 13.37 4.21 7.25
C VAL A 84 12.81 3.73 5.92
N THR A 85 11.84 2.82 5.99
CA THR A 85 11.12 2.33 4.81
C THR A 85 10.05 3.32 4.43
N LEU A 86 10.20 3.95 3.27
CA LEU A 86 9.19 4.75 2.59
C LEU A 86 8.31 3.82 1.76
N VAL A 87 7.04 3.71 2.13
CA VAL A 87 6.01 3.06 1.31
C VAL A 87 5.52 4.08 0.29
N VAL A 88 5.80 3.85 -0.99
CA VAL A 88 5.53 4.77 -2.09
C VAL A 88 4.40 4.24 -2.96
N SER A 89 3.44 5.11 -3.28
CA SER A 89 2.32 4.76 -4.13
C SER A 89 2.77 4.50 -5.57
N LYS A 90 2.33 3.36 -6.11
CA LYS A 90 2.37 3.03 -7.54
C LYS A 90 1.17 3.63 -8.30
N GLY A 91 0.26 4.30 -7.60
CA GLY A 91 -1.08 4.62 -8.09
C GLY A 91 -2.03 3.42 -7.97
N PRO A 92 -3.26 3.54 -8.50
CA PRO A 92 -4.23 2.46 -8.48
C PRO A 92 -3.72 1.25 -9.28
N LYS A 93 -4.12 0.06 -8.85
CA LYS A 93 -3.76 -1.18 -9.54
C LYS A 93 -4.37 -1.18 -10.94
N THR A 94 -3.55 -1.31 -11.97
CA THR A 94 -4.00 -1.37 -13.37
C THR A 94 -4.03 -2.80 -13.89
N PHE A 95 -5.01 -3.15 -14.70
CA PHE A 95 -5.11 -4.44 -15.39
C PHE A 95 -5.80 -4.29 -16.75
N ALA A 96 -5.79 -5.35 -17.56
CA ALA A 96 -6.47 -5.35 -18.85
C ALA A 96 -7.98 -5.53 -18.65
N MET A 97 -8.76 -4.70 -19.32
CA MET A 97 -10.22 -4.77 -19.32
C MET A 97 -10.67 -6.12 -19.87
N PRO A 98 -11.42 -6.93 -19.10
CA PRO A 98 -11.96 -8.19 -19.60
C PRO A 98 -12.98 -7.94 -20.72
N ASN A 99 -13.15 -8.94 -21.57
CA ASN A 99 -14.26 -8.94 -22.53
C ASN A 99 -15.51 -9.50 -21.85
N VAL A 100 -16.51 -8.64 -21.64
CA VAL A 100 -17.83 -8.99 -21.11
C VAL A 100 -18.91 -8.96 -22.17
N VAL A 101 -18.58 -8.59 -23.42
CA VAL A 101 -19.55 -8.62 -24.53
C VAL A 101 -20.02 -10.05 -24.77
N GLY A 102 -21.33 -10.24 -24.84
CA GLY A 102 -22.01 -11.54 -24.93
C GLY A 102 -22.34 -12.20 -23.59
N MET A 103 -21.85 -11.66 -22.46
CA MET A 103 -22.24 -12.14 -21.12
C MET A 103 -23.60 -11.59 -20.70
N SER A 104 -24.27 -12.25 -19.75
CA SER A 104 -25.47 -11.68 -19.11
C SER A 104 -25.09 -10.47 -18.24
N ARG A 105 -26.03 -9.53 -18.02
CA ARG A 105 -25.77 -8.35 -17.18
C ARG A 105 -25.19 -8.73 -15.82
N GLU A 106 -25.75 -9.76 -15.19
CA GLU A 106 -25.39 -10.19 -13.83
C GLU A 106 -23.98 -10.79 -13.80
N SER A 107 -23.66 -11.64 -14.79
CA SER A 107 -22.33 -12.25 -14.88
C SER A 107 -21.26 -11.21 -15.20
N ALA A 108 -21.57 -10.26 -16.09
CA ALA A 108 -20.68 -9.18 -16.45
C ALA A 108 -20.43 -8.26 -15.24
N GLN A 109 -21.49 -7.85 -14.55
CA GLN A 109 -21.40 -7.00 -13.37
C GLN A 109 -20.57 -7.68 -12.27
N ALA A 110 -20.89 -8.93 -11.91
CA ALA A 110 -20.16 -9.67 -10.89
C ALA A 110 -18.66 -9.82 -11.23
N LEU A 111 -18.32 -10.10 -12.50
CA LEU A 111 -16.93 -10.18 -12.94
C LEU A 111 -16.19 -8.85 -12.75
N LEU A 112 -16.80 -7.75 -13.17
CA LEU A 112 -16.17 -6.43 -13.12
C LEU A 112 -16.06 -5.90 -11.68
N GLU A 113 -17.09 -6.08 -10.86
CA GLU A 113 -17.08 -5.71 -9.45
C GLU A 113 -16.05 -6.52 -8.65
N ASN A 114 -15.89 -7.81 -8.94
CA ASN A 114 -14.84 -8.64 -8.33
C ASN A 114 -13.42 -8.17 -8.67
N LEU A 115 -13.25 -7.46 -9.80
CA LEU A 115 -11.99 -6.80 -10.16
C LEU A 115 -11.82 -5.42 -9.48
N GLY A 116 -12.80 -5.02 -8.67
CA GLY A 116 -12.85 -3.72 -8.00
C GLY A 116 -13.18 -2.58 -8.95
N LEU A 117 -13.88 -2.84 -10.05
CA LEU A 117 -14.39 -1.81 -10.96
C LEU A 117 -15.79 -1.36 -10.54
N VAL A 118 -16.14 -0.12 -10.85
CA VAL A 118 -17.50 0.40 -10.62
C VAL A 118 -18.29 0.21 -11.91
N VAL A 119 -19.37 -0.56 -11.89
CA VAL A 119 -20.14 -0.89 -13.09
C VAL A 119 -21.33 0.05 -13.23
N HIS A 120 -21.46 0.68 -14.39
CA HIS A 120 -22.62 1.45 -14.78
C HIS A 120 -23.35 0.73 -15.92
N VAL A 121 -24.59 0.30 -15.66
CA VAL A 121 -25.38 -0.48 -16.62
C VAL A 121 -26.34 0.44 -17.36
N VAL A 122 -26.26 0.46 -18.69
CA VAL A 122 -27.13 1.24 -19.55
C VAL A 122 -27.98 0.27 -20.40
N PRO A 123 -29.29 0.13 -20.12
CA PRO A 123 -30.15 -0.68 -20.97
C PRO A 123 -30.38 0.03 -22.33
N ILE A 124 -30.45 -0.75 -23.41
CA ILE A 124 -30.75 -0.25 -24.75
C ILE A 124 -32.24 -0.44 -25.04
N PRO A 125 -33.03 0.66 -25.12
CA PRO A 125 -34.46 0.57 -25.41
C PRO A 125 -34.75 -0.12 -26.75
N GLY A 126 -35.87 -0.84 -26.82
CA GLY A 126 -36.32 -1.51 -28.04
C GLY A 126 -35.54 -2.79 -28.40
N THR A 127 -34.76 -3.33 -27.45
CA THR A 127 -34.07 -4.62 -27.59
C THR A 127 -34.68 -5.67 -26.67
N GLN A 128 -34.54 -6.94 -27.03
CA GLN A 128 -34.97 -8.07 -26.20
C GLN A 128 -33.74 -8.83 -25.70
N GLY A 129 -33.80 -9.32 -24.46
CA GLY A 129 -32.73 -10.08 -23.82
C GLY A 129 -32.17 -9.39 -22.58
N ASP A 130 -31.02 -9.89 -22.11
CA ASP A 130 -30.30 -9.37 -20.95
C ASP A 130 -28.78 -9.54 -21.12
N GLN A 131 -28.28 -9.23 -22.32
CA GLN A 131 -26.89 -9.48 -22.69
C GLN A 131 -26.13 -8.18 -22.95
N VAL A 132 -24.86 -8.16 -22.54
CA VAL A 132 -23.95 -7.05 -22.85
C VAL A 132 -23.63 -7.07 -24.34
N VAL A 133 -23.98 -6.00 -25.04
CA VAL A 133 -23.65 -5.83 -26.47
C VAL A 133 -22.50 -4.88 -26.69
N TYR A 134 -22.23 -3.99 -25.72
CA TYR A 134 -21.12 -3.07 -25.78
C TYR A 134 -20.58 -2.78 -24.39
N GLN A 135 -19.27 -2.55 -24.30
CA GLN A 135 -18.60 -2.15 -23.08
C GLN A 135 -17.67 -0.97 -23.36
N ASP A 136 -17.55 -0.07 -22.39
CA ASP A 136 -16.58 1.00 -22.37
C ASP A 136 -15.92 1.10 -20.98
N PRO A 137 -14.58 0.96 -20.86
CA PRO A 137 -13.61 0.79 -21.94
C PRO A 137 -13.71 -0.56 -22.70
N LYS A 138 -13.22 -0.57 -23.94
CA LYS A 138 -13.14 -1.80 -24.77
C LYS A 138 -12.23 -2.86 -24.15
N ALA A 139 -12.51 -4.12 -24.46
CA ALA A 139 -11.69 -5.25 -24.02
C ALA A 139 -10.21 -5.05 -24.38
N GLY A 140 -9.32 -5.44 -23.47
CA GLY A 140 -7.87 -5.28 -23.61
C GLY A 140 -7.34 -3.88 -23.27
N ARG A 141 -8.19 -2.87 -23.11
CA ARG A 141 -7.75 -1.54 -22.65
C ARG A 141 -7.29 -1.60 -21.20
N THR A 142 -6.28 -0.82 -20.84
CA THR A 142 -5.85 -0.72 -19.43
C THR A 142 -6.89 0.02 -18.61
N VAL A 143 -7.40 -0.64 -17.57
CA VAL A 143 -8.31 -0.07 -16.58
C VAL A 143 -7.66 -0.05 -15.20
N GLN A 144 -8.12 0.86 -14.35
CA GLN A 144 -7.67 1.02 -12.96
C GLN A 144 -8.70 0.47 -12.00
N GLN A 145 -8.26 -0.16 -10.91
CA GLN A 145 -9.14 -0.50 -9.79
C GLN A 145 -9.82 0.78 -9.29
N GLY A 146 -11.14 0.73 -9.09
CA GLY A 146 -12.00 1.86 -8.77
C GLY A 146 -12.51 2.66 -9.98
N GLN A 147 -12.05 2.35 -11.19
CA GLN A 147 -12.53 3.02 -12.41
C GLN A 147 -13.97 2.64 -12.72
N THR A 148 -14.77 3.61 -13.16
CA THR A 148 -16.12 3.38 -13.68
C THR A 148 -16.07 2.84 -15.10
N VAL A 149 -16.80 1.75 -15.32
CA VAL A 149 -16.96 1.09 -16.62
C VAL A 149 -18.43 1.07 -16.97
N THR A 150 -18.77 1.46 -18.20
CA THR A 150 -20.13 1.41 -18.70
C THR A 150 -20.35 0.17 -19.54
N ILE A 151 -21.38 -0.62 -19.22
CA ILE A 151 -21.84 -1.73 -20.06
C ILE A 151 -23.22 -1.39 -20.61
N TYR A 152 -23.42 -1.68 -21.88
CA TYR A 152 -24.69 -1.51 -22.56
C TYR A 152 -25.31 -2.89 -22.74
N VAL A 153 -26.50 -3.07 -22.18
CA VAL A 153 -27.19 -4.35 -22.15
C VAL A 153 -28.46 -4.28 -22.98
N THR A 154 -28.79 -5.36 -23.67
CA THR A 154 -30.13 -5.51 -24.24
C THR A 154 -31.13 -5.68 -23.11
N GLY A 155 -32.34 -5.15 -23.27
CA GLY A 155 -33.35 -5.18 -22.23
C GLY A 155 -34.63 -4.48 -22.65
N ASN A 156 -35.76 -5.12 -22.37
CA ASN A 156 -37.08 -4.49 -22.49
C ASN A 156 -37.35 -3.69 -21.22
N GLN A 157 -37.81 -2.43 -21.38
CA GLN A 157 -38.36 -1.63 -20.28
C GLN A 157 -39.70 -2.18 -19.83
#